data_AF-A0A7S4HIW7-F1
#
_entry.id   AF-A0A7S4HIW7-F1
#
_cell.length_a   1.000
_cell.length_b   1.000
_cell.length_c   1.000
_cell.angle_alpha   90.00
_cell.angle_beta   90.00
_cell.angle_gamma   90.00
#
_symmetry.space_group_name_H-M   'P 1'
#
loop_
_entity.id
_entity.type
_entity.pdbx_description
1 polymer ?
#
loop_
_entity_poly.entity_id
_entity_poly.type
_entity_poly.pdbx_seq_one_letter_code
_entity_poly.pdbx_strand_id
1 'polypeptide(L)'
;SCLAPGADSYRLCKLGPNVSEDCFQRNVLRFASATQWMQYDNHTYEYDLMVTLPRFELPLVVVREGTHPPGSEWARVGVPSCKLCDHSICGDGLMPNESQPFKPGFWMGNDTYYGGQAWFDEERCSQHCAGHNLTACPPGMTQFPEPLPGVSGYSGLWLRQGMPYSLVDKVIVPAHLEAGDYLLSWRWDCEMTHQIWQNCADVRLT
;
A
#
# COMPACT_ATOMS: atom_id res chain seq x y z
N SER A 1 -5.15 3.88 -4.63
CA SER A 1 -4.78 3.30 -3.33
C SER A 1 -4.84 1.79 -3.43
N CYS A 2 -3.87 1.05 -2.90
CA CYS A 2 -4.07 -0.38 -2.63
C CYS A 2 -5.27 -0.48 -1.69
N LEU A 3 -6.25 -1.30 -2.05
CA LEU A 3 -7.51 -1.44 -1.32
C LEU A 3 -7.50 -2.66 -0.40
N ALA A 4 -6.33 -3.18 -0.07
CA ALA A 4 -6.12 -4.38 0.72
C ALA A 4 -4.88 -4.21 1.62
N PRO A 5 -4.77 -4.95 2.74
CA PRO A 5 -3.55 -4.98 3.52
C PRO A 5 -2.53 -5.71 2.66
N GLY A 6 -1.26 -5.49 2.93
CA GLY A 6 -0.21 -6.07 2.12
C GLY A 6 1.10 -5.90 2.83
N ALA A 7 2.18 -6.03 2.08
CA ALA A 7 3.50 -5.76 2.59
C ALA A 7 4.20 -4.70 1.74
N ASP A 8 4.92 -3.81 2.39
CA ASP A 8 5.69 -2.77 1.74
C ASP A 8 7.19 -2.89 2.01
N SER A 9 7.97 -2.30 1.10
CA SER A 9 9.42 -2.29 1.17
C SER A 9 9.99 -0.98 0.63
N TYR A 10 11.13 -0.59 1.18
CA TYR A 10 11.90 0.57 0.76
C TYR A 10 13.20 0.12 0.10
N ARG A 11 13.56 0.74 -1.01
CA ARG A 11 14.71 0.33 -1.84
C ARG A 11 15.45 1.54 -2.37
N LEU A 12 16.77 1.51 -2.42
CA LEU A 12 17.58 2.58 -3.00
C LEU A 12 18.21 2.16 -4.32
N CYS A 13 18.31 3.08 -5.27
CA CYS A 13 19.17 2.91 -6.44
C CYS A 13 19.98 4.19 -6.67
N LYS A 14 21.30 4.06 -6.80
CA LYS A 14 22.18 5.22 -7.05
C LYS A 14 21.80 5.85 -8.40
N LEU A 15 21.65 7.17 -8.42
CA LEU A 15 21.32 7.89 -9.63
C LEU A 15 22.52 7.83 -10.59
N GLY A 16 22.25 7.47 -11.82
CA GLY A 16 23.26 7.25 -12.85
C GLY A 16 22.61 7.10 -14.23
N PRO A 17 23.40 6.77 -15.27
CA PRO A 17 22.88 6.67 -16.63
C PRO A 17 21.83 5.57 -16.80
N ASN A 18 21.88 4.51 -15.97
CA ASN A 18 20.93 3.40 -16.00
C ASN A 18 20.39 3.10 -14.59
N VAL A 19 19.17 3.56 -14.31
CA VAL A 19 18.38 3.12 -13.15
C VAL A 19 17.57 1.89 -13.58
N SER A 20 17.61 0.82 -12.78
CA SER A 20 16.91 -0.44 -13.10
C SER A 20 16.30 -1.08 -11.85
N GLU A 21 15.33 -1.97 -12.06
CA GLU A 21 14.76 -2.78 -10.96
C GLU A 21 15.83 -3.63 -10.26
N ASP A 22 16.78 -4.21 -11.00
CA ASP A 22 17.91 -4.95 -10.43
C ASP A 22 18.74 -4.12 -9.46
N CYS A 23 18.88 -2.81 -9.70
CA CYS A 23 19.59 -1.90 -8.82
C CYS A 23 18.84 -1.71 -7.49
N PHE A 24 17.51 -1.55 -7.55
CA PHE A 24 16.66 -1.47 -6.35
C PHE A 24 16.68 -2.76 -5.55
N GLN A 25 16.58 -3.90 -6.23
CA GLN A 25 16.57 -5.22 -5.59
C GLN A 25 17.87 -5.52 -4.83
N ARG A 26 19.01 -4.99 -5.26
CA ARG A 26 20.28 -5.12 -4.53
C ARG A 26 20.33 -4.33 -3.23
N ASN A 27 19.49 -3.32 -3.07
CA ASN A 27 19.55 -2.36 -1.97
C ASN A 27 18.18 -2.19 -1.30
N VAL A 28 17.54 -3.30 -0.93
CA VAL A 28 16.36 -3.28 -0.07
C VAL A 28 16.77 -2.86 1.34
N LEU A 29 16.10 -1.85 1.88
CA LEU A 29 16.39 -1.27 3.19
C LEU A 29 15.74 -2.10 4.28
N ARG A 30 16.46 -2.22 5.41
CA ARG A 30 15.94 -2.86 6.62
C ARG A 30 15.18 -1.85 7.48
N PHE A 31 14.23 -2.34 8.27
CA PHE A 31 13.52 -1.49 9.22
C PHE A 31 14.37 -1.23 10.46
N ALA A 32 14.36 0.01 10.94
CA ALA A 32 15.18 0.48 12.07
C ALA A 32 14.45 0.42 13.42
N SER A 33 13.21 -0.05 13.44
CA SER A 33 12.28 0.06 14.57
C SER A 33 11.36 -1.16 14.61
N ALA A 34 10.83 -1.48 15.78
CA ALA A 34 9.71 -2.42 15.93
C ALA A 34 8.34 -1.70 15.94
N THR A 35 8.36 -0.39 15.69
CA THR A 35 7.20 0.51 15.72
C THR A 35 7.07 1.24 14.38
N GLN A 36 5.87 1.22 13.83
CA GLN A 36 5.39 2.08 12.75
C GLN A 36 4.54 3.20 13.37
N TRP A 37 4.43 4.36 12.71
CA TRP A 37 3.57 5.44 13.18
C TRP A 37 2.43 5.71 12.20
N MET A 38 1.23 5.91 12.74
CA MET A 38 0.13 6.53 12.01
C MET A 38 0.20 8.04 12.21
N GLN A 39 0.30 8.77 11.10
CA GLN A 39 0.37 10.23 11.08
C GLN A 39 -0.75 10.81 10.22
N TYR A 40 -1.63 11.59 10.85
CA TYR A 40 -2.59 12.43 10.13
C TYR A 40 -1.90 13.69 9.59
N ASP A 41 -2.57 14.37 8.66
CA ASP A 41 -2.12 15.67 8.18
C ASP A 41 -1.94 16.63 9.38
N ASN A 42 -0.91 17.47 9.32
CA ASN A 42 -0.62 18.50 10.33
C ASN A 42 -1.80 19.46 10.53
N HIS A 43 -2.67 19.55 9.52
CA HIS A 43 -3.81 20.42 9.44
C HIS A 43 -5.07 19.63 9.11
N THR A 44 -5.61 18.92 10.10
CA THR A 44 -6.92 18.27 9.97
C THR A 44 -8.01 19.30 10.30
N TYR A 45 -8.98 19.46 9.40
CA TYR A 45 -10.13 20.35 9.64
C TYR A 45 -11.18 19.62 10.47
N GLU A 46 -11.52 20.20 11.62
CA GLU A 46 -12.66 19.81 12.45
C GLU A 46 -13.64 20.99 12.49
N TYR A 47 -14.65 20.95 11.61
CA TYR A 47 -15.51 22.08 11.30
C TYR A 47 -14.68 23.35 10.98
N ASP A 48 -14.77 24.37 11.82
CA ASP A 48 -14.08 25.67 11.65
C ASP A 48 -12.71 25.72 12.34
N LEU A 49 -12.24 24.62 12.92
CA LEU A 49 -10.99 24.54 13.67
C LEU A 49 -9.96 23.67 12.95
N MET A 50 -8.72 24.15 12.91
CA MET A 50 -7.57 23.33 12.50
C MET A 50 -7.02 22.62 13.72
N VAL A 51 -7.04 21.30 13.70
CA VAL A 51 -6.48 20.46 14.75
C VAL A 51 -5.26 19.70 14.24
N THR A 52 -4.25 19.59 15.09
CA THR A 52 -3.08 18.74 14.85
C THR A 52 -3.20 17.53 15.77
N LEU A 53 -3.33 16.35 15.18
CA LEU A 53 -3.37 15.10 15.91
C LEU A 53 -1.93 14.63 16.23
N PRO A 54 -1.72 13.96 17.39
CA PRO A 54 -0.43 13.32 17.65
C PRO A 54 -0.19 12.16 16.67
N ARG A 55 1.06 11.69 16.60
CA ARG A 55 1.35 10.39 15.98
C ARG A 55 0.86 9.28 16.90
N PHE A 56 0.27 8.24 16.33
CA PHE A 56 -0.10 7.04 17.06
C PHE A 56 0.89 5.92 16.74
N GLU A 57 1.30 5.18 17.75
CA GLU A 57 2.20 4.04 17.59
C GLU A 57 1.42 2.80 17.18
N LEU A 58 1.91 2.11 16.15
CA LEU A 58 1.42 0.81 15.70
C LEU A 58 2.57 -0.20 15.78
N PRO A 59 2.31 -1.46 16.15
CA PRO A 59 3.33 -2.50 16.09
C PRO A 59 3.76 -2.75 14.64
N LEU A 60 5.06 -2.70 14.35
CA LEU A 60 5.60 -3.06 13.04
C LEU A 60 5.77 -4.57 12.95
N VAL A 61 5.12 -5.19 11.96
CA VAL A 61 5.26 -6.62 11.68
C VAL A 61 6.11 -6.81 10.43
N VAL A 62 7.37 -7.20 10.61
CA VAL A 62 8.30 -7.45 9.51
C VAL A 62 8.26 -8.93 9.09
N VAL A 63 8.19 -9.18 7.79
CA VAL A 63 8.26 -10.50 7.17
C VAL A 63 9.52 -10.62 6.33
N ARG A 64 10.08 -11.85 6.28
CA ARG A 64 11.27 -12.20 5.47
C ARG A 64 11.07 -13.44 4.60
N GLU A 65 9.99 -14.18 4.85
CA GLU A 65 9.60 -15.34 4.05
C GLU A 65 8.64 -14.89 2.95
N GLY A 66 8.78 -15.45 1.75
CA GLY A 66 7.96 -15.06 0.59
C GLY A 66 8.26 -13.66 0.04
N THR A 67 9.36 -13.02 0.47
CA THR A 67 9.74 -11.68 0.01
C THR A 67 10.51 -11.71 -1.30
N HIS A 68 10.50 -10.59 -2.03
CA HIS A 68 11.28 -10.42 -3.25
C HIS A 68 12.18 -9.18 -3.18
N PRO A 69 13.51 -9.34 -3.26
CA PRO A 69 14.26 -10.60 -3.36
C PRO A 69 14.13 -11.48 -2.10
N PRO A 70 14.40 -12.79 -2.21
CA PRO A 70 14.30 -13.71 -1.07
C PRO A 70 15.16 -13.27 0.11
N GLY A 71 14.58 -13.27 1.32
CA GLY A 71 15.27 -12.89 2.56
C GLY A 71 15.36 -11.38 2.79
N SER A 72 14.83 -10.56 1.88
CA SER A 72 14.63 -9.12 2.13
C SER A 72 13.55 -8.87 3.19
N GLU A 73 13.57 -7.70 3.81
CA GLU A 73 12.57 -7.30 4.80
C GLU A 73 11.43 -6.51 4.15
N TRP A 74 10.21 -6.94 4.44
CA TRP A 74 9.00 -6.22 4.07
C TRP A 74 8.17 -6.01 5.34
N ALA A 75 7.50 -4.87 5.47
CA ALA A 75 6.61 -4.61 6.59
C ALA A 75 5.17 -4.86 6.18
N ARG A 76 4.41 -5.58 7.01
CA ARG A 76 2.96 -5.65 6.84
C ARG A 76 2.39 -4.27 7.11
N VAL A 77 1.50 -3.82 6.24
CA VAL A 77 0.66 -2.64 6.47
C VAL A 77 -0.21 -2.89 7.71
N GLY A 78 0.01 -2.10 8.77
CA GLY A 78 -0.58 -2.32 10.09
C GLY A 78 -2.09 -2.06 10.20
N VAL A 79 -2.81 -1.85 9.10
CA VAL A 79 -4.24 -1.54 9.05
C VAL A 79 -5.01 -2.70 8.41
N PRO A 80 -5.93 -3.36 9.13
CA PRO A 80 -6.62 -4.53 8.62
C PRO A 80 -7.68 -4.15 7.59
N SER A 81 -7.87 -5.06 6.64
CA SER A 81 -9.00 -5.05 5.74
C SER A 81 -10.23 -5.69 6.34
N CYS A 82 -11.32 -5.58 5.58
CA CYS A 82 -12.52 -6.33 5.87
C CYS A 82 -12.49 -7.68 5.14
N LYS A 83 -13.01 -8.72 5.79
CA LYS A 83 -13.28 -10.04 5.25
C LYS A 83 -14.78 -10.17 5.01
N LEU A 84 -15.32 -9.46 4.02
CA LEU A 84 -16.76 -9.45 3.73
C LEU A 84 -17.22 -10.73 3.02
N CYS A 85 -16.33 -11.37 2.26
CA CYS A 85 -16.57 -12.65 1.61
C CYS A 85 -15.29 -13.49 1.53
N ASP A 86 -15.46 -14.77 1.20
CA ASP A 86 -14.36 -15.63 0.78
C ASP A 86 -13.84 -15.16 -0.58
N HIS A 87 -12.54 -14.87 -0.67
CA HIS A 87 -11.93 -14.36 -1.91
C HIS A 87 -11.88 -15.43 -3.01
N SER A 88 -12.00 -16.72 -2.67
CA SER A 88 -12.01 -17.80 -3.67
C SER A 88 -13.17 -17.70 -4.66
N ILE A 89 -14.19 -16.88 -4.37
CA ILE A 89 -15.32 -16.65 -5.27
C ILE A 89 -14.97 -15.69 -6.43
N CYS A 90 -13.88 -14.92 -6.28
CA CYS A 90 -13.53 -13.86 -7.22
C CYS A 90 -12.66 -14.36 -8.38
N GLY A 91 -11.90 -15.43 -8.19
CA GLY A 91 -11.02 -16.02 -9.20
C GLY A 91 -9.64 -16.38 -8.63
N ASP A 92 -8.76 -16.84 -9.51
CA ASP A 92 -7.40 -17.33 -9.17
C ASP A 92 -6.28 -16.30 -9.45
N GLY A 93 -6.66 -15.05 -9.73
CA GLY A 93 -5.77 -13.96 -10.06
C GLY A 93 -5.44 -13.86 -11.54
N LEU A 94 -6.41 -13.44 -12.36
CA LEU A 94 -6.14 -13.10 -13.75
C LEU A 94 -5.12 -11.96 -13.84
N MET A 95 -4.21 -12.06 -14.82
CA MET A 95 -3.31 -10.95 -15.15
C MET A 95 -4.00 -10.00 -16.13
N PRO A 96 -3.78 -8.68 -16.03
CA PRO A 96 -4.34 -7.72 -16.97
C PRO A 96 -3.78 -7.96 -18.37
N ASN A 97 -4.66 -7.98 -19.37
CA ASN A 97 -4.27 -7.94 -20.78
C ASN A 97 -4.27 -6.50 -21.28
N GLU A 98 -3.09 -5.89 -21.33
CA GLU A 98 -2.88 -4.48 -21.70
C GLU A 98 -3.32 -4.14 -23.14
N SER A 99 -3.53 -5.15 -24.00
CA SER A 99 -4.04 -4.93 -25.36
C SER A 99 -5.57 -5.06 -25.44
N GLN A 100 -6.22 -5.59 -24.41
CA GLN A 100 -7.65 -5.85 -24.41
C GLN A 100 -8.42 -4.67 -23.81
N PRO A 101 -9.27 -3.98 -24.60
CA PRO A 101 -10.08 -2.89 -24.08
C PRO A 101 -11.24 -3.42 -23.23
N PHE A 102 -11.66 -2.63 -22.26
CA PHE A 102 -12.85 -2.87 -21.46
C PHE A 102 -13.52 -1.54 -21.04
N LYS A 103 -14.74 -1.62 -20.52
CA LYS A 103 -15.49 -0.46 -20.02
C LYS A 103 -15.87 -0.68 -18.55
N PRO A 104 -15.28 0.06 -17.59
CA PRO A 104 -15.47 -0.16 -16.14
C PRO A 104 -16.88 0.12 -15.57
N GLY A 105 -17.85 0.41 -16.44
CA GLY A 105 -19.24 0.70 -16.07
C GLY A 105 -19.51 2.18 -15.82
N PHE A 106 -20.76 2.46 -15.44
CA PHE A 106 -21.36 3.81 -15.40
C PHE A 106 -20.54 4.88 -14.64
N TRP A 107 -19.90 4.52 -13.53
CA TRP A 107 -19.23 5.46 -12.62
C TRP A 107 -17.87 5.97 -13.10
N MET A 108 -17.26 5.32 -14.08
CA MET A 108 -15.96 5.70 -14.67
C MET A 108 -16.14 6.36 -16.04
N GLY A 109 -17.34 6.87 -16.35
CA GLY A 109 -17.63 7.58 -17.58
C GLY A 109 -17.64 6.67 -18.81
N ASN A 110 -17.37 7.25 -19.98
CA ASN A 110 -17.34 6.53 -21.26
C ASN A 110 -15.90 6.28 -21.76
N ASP A 111 -14.92 6.46 -20.87
CA ASP A 111 -13.51 6.23 -21.19
C ASP A 111 -13.25 4.74 -21.43
N THR A 112 -12.35 4.46 -22.37
CA THR A 112 -11.93 3.09 -22.69
C THR A 112 -10.65 2.79 -21.92
N TYR A 113 -10.70 1.74 -21.11
CA TYR A 113 -9.57 1.27 -20.32
C TYR A 113 -9.02 -0.03 -20.92
N TYR A 114 -7.81 -0.41 -20.51
CA TYR A 114 -7.11 -1.60 -21.00
C TYR A 114 -6.71 -2.49 -19.83
N GLY A 115 -6.76 -3.80 -20.04
CA GLY A 115 -6.59 -4.81 -18.98
C GLY A 115 -7.53 -6.01 -19.14
N GLY A 116 -8.59 -5.86 -19.95
CA GLY A 116 -9.61 -6.88 -20.18
C GLY A 116 -10.72 -6.91 -19.13
N GLN A 117 -11.95 -7.21 -19.57
CA GLN A 117 -13.14 -7.19 -18.71
C GLN A 117 -13.08 -8.23 -17.60
N ALA A 118 -12.61 -9.45 -17.90
CA ALA A 118 -12.56 -10.54 -16.92
C ALA A 118 -11.63 -10.22 -15.73
N TRP A 119 -10.43 -9.69 -16.02
CA TRP A 119 -9.52 -9.19 -15.00
C TRP A 119 -10.16 -8.08 -14.15
N PHE A 120 -10.82 -7.12 -14.82
CA PHE A 120 -11.45 -6.01 -14.11
C PHE A 120 -12.59 -6.48 -13.19
N ASP A 121 -13.41 -7.42 -13.63
CA ASP A 121 -14.52 -7.97 -12.84
C ASP A 121 -14.01 -8.75 -11.62
N GLU A 122 -12.95 -9.54 -11.79
CA GLU A 122 -12.27 -10.25 -10.70
C GLU A 122 -11.65 -9.28 -9.69
N GLU A 123 -10.87 -8.29 -10.14
CA GLU A 123 -10.29 -7.27 -9.27
C GLU A 123 -11.36 -6.53 -8.47
N ARG A 124 -12.49 -6.21 -9.11
CA ARG A 124 -13.60 -5.54 -8.44
C ARG A 124 -14.26 -6.43 -7.40
N CYS A 125 -14.42 -7.72 -7.68
CA CYS A 125 -14.90 -8.69 -6.69
C CYS A 125 -13.97 -8.73 -5.48
N SER A 126 -12.66 -8.88 -5.70
CA SER A 126 -11.67 -8.95 -4.62
C SER A 126 -11.65 -7.66 -3.78
N GLN A 127 -11.70 -6.50 -4.44
CA GLN A 127 -11.83 -5.21 -3.74
C GLN A 127 -13.11 -5.13 -2.89
N HIS A 128 -14.25 -5.58 -3.41
CA HIS A 128 -15.49 -5.61 -2.65
C HIS A 128 -15.37 -6.56 -1.44
N CYS A 129 -14.83 -7.76 -1.61
CA CYS A 129 -14.59 -8.68 -0.50
C CYS A 129 -13.64 -8.11 0.55
N ALA A 130 -12.71 -7.25 0.13
CA ALA A 130 -11.77 -6.53 0.98
C ALA A 130 -12.37 -5.35 1.78
N GLY A 131 -13.63 -5.00 1.53
CA GLY A 131 -14.28 -3.83 2.15
C GLY A 131 -14.02 -2.52 1.42
N HIS A 132 -13.90 -2.55 0.08
CA HIS A 132 -13.92 -1.33 -0.71
C HIS A 132 -15.13 -0.46 -0.35
N ASN A 133 -14.91 0.85 -0.19
CA ASN A 133 -15.87 1.85 0.32
C ASN A 133 -16.21 1.79 1.82
N LEU A 134 -15.56 0.94 2.61
CA LEU A 134 -15.68 0.98 4.07
C LEU A 134 -14.52 1.76 4.70
N THR A 135 -14.88 2.69 5.59
CA THR A 135 -13.96 3.46 6.45
C THR A 135 -13.58 2.72 7.73
N ALA A 136 -14.34 1.68 8.07
CA ALA A 136 -14.13 0.76 9.18
C ALA A 136 -14.90 -0.53 8.87
N CYS A 137 -14.36 -1.68 9.27
CA CYS A 137 -14.99 -2.97 9.05
C CYS A 137 -16.13 -3.23 10.04
N PRO A 138 -17.15 -4.01 9.64
CA PRO A 138 -18.17 -4.47 10.58
C PRO A 138 -17.55 -5.31 11.71
N PRO A 139 -18.19 -5.35 12.90
CA PRO A 139 -17.68 -6.12 14.03
C PRO A 139 -17.40 -7.58 13.66
N GLY A 140 -16.20 -8.06 14.00
CA GLY A 140 -15.78 -9.43 13.73
C GLY A 140 -15.37 -9.73 12.28
N MET A 141 -15.36 -8.73 11.39
CA MET A 141 -14.98 -8.91 9.99
C MET A 141 -13.59 -8.37 9.66
N THR A 142 -12.76 -8.01 10.64
CA THR A 142 -11.40 -7.56 10.36
C THR A 142 -10.49 -8.74 10.02
N GLN A 143 -9.53 -8.51 9.12
CA GLN A 143 -8.58 -9.55 8.73
C GLN A 143 -7.67 -9.98 9.89
N PHE A 144 -7.25 -9.00 10.69
CA PHE A 144 -6.52 -9.11 11.95
C PHE A 144 -7.03 -8.03 12.93
N PRO A 145 -6.68 -8.07 14.23
CA PRO A 145 -7.14 -7.07 15.19
C PRO A 145 -6.76 -5.65 14.78
N GLU A 146 -7.69 -4.70 14.94
CA GLU A 146 -7.40 -3.29 14.67
C GLU A 146 -6.28 -2.79 15.59
N PRO A 147 -5.29 -2.05 15.09
CA PRO A 147 -4.22 -1.53 15.93
C PRO A 147 -4.72 -0.41 16.85
N LEU A 148 -5.82 0.24 16.46
CA LEU A 148 -6.53 1.29 17.18
C LEU A 148 -8.04 1.11 16.91
N PRO A 149 -8.93 1.40 17.88
CA PRO A 149 -10.37 1.24 17.67
C PRO A 149 -10.89 2.03 16.46
N GLY A 150 -11.56 1.35 15.54
CA GLY A 150 -12.15 1.96 14.33
C GLY A 150 -11.15 2.21 13.20
N VAL A 151 -9.90 1.75 13.33
CA VAL A 151 -8.89 1.84 12.29
C VAL A 151 -8.85 0.53 11.50
N SER A 152 -9.66 0.46 10.45
CA SER A 152 -9.75 -0.66 9.52
C SER A 152 -10.41 -0.22 8.20
N GLY A 153 -10.40 -1.06 7.17
CA GLY A 153 -10.97 -0.71 5.86
C GLY A 153 -10.12 0.31 5.08
N TYR A 154 -10.55 0.68 3.86
CA TYR A 154 -9.71 1.44 2.90
C TYR A 154 -10.34 2.66 2.27
N SER A 155 -11.62 2.90 2.53
CA SER A 155 -12.26 4.10 2.04
C SER A 155 -11.98 5.22 3.01
N GLY A 156 -11.45 6.33 2.50
CA GLY A 156 -11.59 7.58 3.22
C GLY A 156 -13.08 7.94 3.34
N LEU A 157 -13.37 8.94 4.17
CA LEU A 157 -14.69 9.57 4.25
C LEU A 157 -15.15 9.91 2.83
N TRP A 158 -16.45 9.74 2.53
CA TRP A 158 -17.13 9.84 1.22
C TRP A 158 -16.76 11.02 0.27
N LEU A 159 -15.93 11.96 0.70
CA LEU A 159 -15.41 13.11 -0.06
C LEU A 159 -13.90 13.05 -0.36
N ARG A 160 -13.17 12.05 0.15
CA ARG A 160 -11.74 11.81 -0.11
C ARG A 160 -11.51 10.31 -0.31
N GLN A 161 -11.12 9.91 -1.52
CA GLN A 161 -10.63 8.54 -1.73
C GLN A 161 -9.25 8.39 -1.09
N GLY A 162 -9.07 7.34 -0.27
CA GLY A 162 -7.81 7.01 0.40
C GLY A 162 -7.81 7.25 1.91
N MET A 163 -6.78 6.75 2.59
CA MET A 163 -6.62 6.91 4.04
C MET A 163 -6.41 8.38 4.42
N PRO A 164 -7.02 8.88 5.51
CA PRO A 164 -6.78 10.24 6.00
C PRO A 164 -5.44 10.39 6.74
N TYR A 165 -4.61 9.35 6.75
CA TYR A 165 -3.32 9.29 7.42
C TYR A 165 -2.26 8.63 6.52
N SER A 166 -1.00 8.88 6.85
CA SER A 166 0.16 8.15 6.36
C SER A 166 0.63 7.14 7.40
N LEU A 167 1.08 5.98 6.92
CA LEU A 167 1.93 5.11 7.71
C LEU A 167 3.38 5.55 7.52
N VAL A 168 4.11 5.63 8.63
CA VAL A 168 5.46 6.16 8.67
C VAL A 168 6.37 5.12 9.27
N ASP A 169 7.40 4.74 8.52
CA ASP A 169 8.42 3.81 8.95
C ASP A 169 9.78 4.47 9.09
N LYS A 170 10.63 3.88 9.94
CA LYS A 170 12.06 4.19 9.99
C LYS A 170 12.83 3.05 9.35
N VAL A 171 13.72 3.39 8.44
CA VAL A 171 14.58 2.45 7.72
C VAL A 171 16.05 2.77 7.95
N ILE A 172 16.89 1.76 7.80
CA ILE A 172 18.35 1.86 7.92
C ILE A 172 18.92 2.09 6.52
N VAL A 173 19.62 3.21 6.33
CA VAL A 173 20.48 3.42 5.15
C VAL A 173 21.78 2.63 5.36
N PRO A 174 22.13 1.67 4.50
CA PRO A 174 23.33 0.87 4.69
C PRO A 174 24.61 1.71 4.63
N ALA A 175 25.50 1.52 5.60
CA ALA A 175 26.73 2.30 5.73
C ALA A 175 27.74 2.12 4.57
N HIS A 176 27.57 1.07 3.76
CA HIS A 176 28.43 0.82 2.59
C HIS A 176 27.99 1.60 1.35
N LEU A 177 26.83 2.27 1.37
CA LEU A 177 26.39 3.13 0.28
C LEU A 177 27.21 4.43 0.29
N GLU A 178 27.76 4.77 -0.86
CA GLU A 178 28.51 6.01 -1.04
C GLU A 178 27.57 7.22 -0.99
N ALA A 179 28.06 8.36 -0.50
CA ALA A 179 27.37 9.64 -0.62
C ALA A 179 27.07 9.97 -2.09
N GLY A 180 25.95 10.65 -2.34
CA GLY A 180 25.50 11.01 -3.68
C GLY A 180 23.99 11.00 -3.82
N ASP A 181 23.53 11.13 -5.06
CA ASP A 181 22.11 11.18 -5.40
C ASP A 181 21.59 9.76 -5.68
N TYR A 182 20.39 9.46 -5.18
CA TYR A 182 19.73 8.17 -5.28
C TYR A 182 18.25 8.37 -5.58
N LEU A 183 17.63 7.38 -6.21
CA LEU A 183 16.18 7.22 -6.17
C LEU A 183 15.82 6.29 -5.01
N LEU A 184 14.88 6.74 -4.19
CA LEU A 184 14.19 5.93 -3.19
C LEU A 184 12.91 5.39 -3.83
N SER A 185 12.75 4.08 -3.85
CA SER A 185 11.49 3.42 -4.22
C SER A 185 10.78 2.92 -2.97
N TRP A 186 9.50 3.29 -2.85
CA TRP A 186 8.55 2.62 -1.98
C TRP A 186 7.66 1.72 -2.84
N ARG A 187 7.55 0.45 -2.45
CA ARG A 187 6.73 -0.55 -3.12
C ARG A 187 5.80 -1.21 -2.11
N TRP A 188 4.54 -1.36 -2.46
CA TRP A 188 3.53 -2.05 -1.67
C TRP A 188 2.81 -3.08 -2.55
N ASP A 189 2.89 -4.36 -2.16
CA ASP A 189 2.16 -5.45 -2.79
C ASP A 189 0.96 -5.80 -1.91
N CYS A 190 -0.24 -5.81 -2.52
CA CYS A 190 -1.49 -6.07 -1.84
C CYS A 190 -1.68 -7.59 -1.59
N GLU A 191 -2.20 -7.96 -0.41
CA GLU A 191 -2.46 -9.36 -0.03
C GLU A 191 -3.79 -9.88 -0.61
N MET A 192 -4.82 -9.03 -0.66
CA MET A 192 -6.18 -9.46 -1.02
C MET A 192 -6.64 -9.02 -2.42
N THR A 193 -5.82 -8.26 -3.13
CA THR A 193 -6.07 -7.86 -4.53
C THR A 193 -4.78 -8.00 -5.32
N HIS A 194 -4.85 -8.16 -6.65
CA HIS A 194 -3.67 -8.31 -7.50
C HIS A 194 -3.14 -6.94 -7.92
N GLN A 195 -2.82 -6.12 -6.92
CA GLN A 195 -2.34 -4.76 -7.11
C GLN A 195 -0.96 -4.56 -6.51
N ILE A 196 -0.18 -3.75 -7.20
CA ILE A 196 1.15 -3.31 -6.78
C ILE A 196 1.17 -1.79 -6.90
N TRP A 197 1.61 -1.12 -5.83
CA TRP A 197 1.75 0.32 -5.78
C TRP A 197 3.21 0.67 -5.64
N GLN A 198 3.70 1.55 -6.50
CA GLN A 198 5.10 1.96 -6.49
C GLN A 198 5.19 3.47 -6.64
N ASN A 199 5.99 4.09 -5.78
CA ASN A 199 6.34 5.50 -5.85
C ASN A 199 7.87 5.64 -5.76
N CYS A 200 8.39 6.71 -6.34
CA CYS A 200 9.80 7.06 -6.23
C CYS A 200 9.98 8.50 -5.72
N ALA A 201 11.13 8.75 -5.09
CA ALA A 201 11.57 10.07 -4.68
C ALA A 201 13.08 10.22 -4.90
N ASP A 202 13.51 11.38 -5.39
CA ASP A 202 14.92 11.76 -5.42
C ASP A 202 15.41 12.07 -4.00
N VAL A 203 16.50 11.43 -3.59
CA VAL A 203 17.11 11.61 -2.28
C VAL A 203 18.62 11.78 -2.42
N ARG A 204 19.23 12.51 -1.49
CA ARG A 204 20.68 12.66 -1.42
C ARG A 204 21.22 12.08 -0.14
N LEU A 205 22.14 11.14 -0.26
CA LEU A 205 22.93 10.62 0.87
C LEU A 205 24.14 11.54 1.08
N THR A 206 24.34 11.98 2.32
CA THR A 206 25.38 12.94 2.74
C THR A 206 26.37 12.32 3.70
#